data_AF-A0A9P6XWC3-F1
#
_entry.id   AF-A0A9P6XWC3-F1
#
_cell.length_a   1.000
_cell.length_b   1.000
_cell.length_c   1.000
_cell.angle_alpha   90.00
_cell.angle_beta   90.00
_cell.angle_gamma   90.00
#
_symmetry.space_group_name_H-M   'P 1'
#
loop_
_entity.id
_entity.type
_entity.pdbx_description
1 polymer ?
#
loop_
_entity_poly.entity_id
_entity_poly.type
_entity_poly.pdbx_seq_one_letter_code
_entity_poly.pdbx_strand_id
1 'polypeptide(L)'
;MARTNEESSTPIQDPAPAPSSNPPAVNRSVVSYGSARSVSSENRSIPASFQDFARNTDDAEDRQSVPTTDEYRAAFQQVMHQYEDLLSYVVSGRAKRMAEVSRQLERTNLVFMSVELYPPANRPTILSLIEDQRNDISLKQKEIQVLDENVEGERSRLQSELVLALNTVPAPDLNQLVLEFGWPMVDVCQDLNLPYEYVLMARGTYNPTRIATSDNNEKIIVQEENDKITQLLQRISLLEDSLNRQTNGNASSTQRKSTKPAIDKSESGDALPIEAKRQLFGERRCATMASTIRSPMRIPWIF
;
A
#
# COMPACT_ATOMS: atom_id res chain seq x y z
N MET A 1 -29.85 -19.12 91.58
CA MET A 1 -29.20 -20.15 92.41
C MET A 1 -30.02 -21.42 92.32
N ALA A 2 -29.37 -22.50 91.87
CA ALA A 2 -29.64 -23.93 92.05
C ALA A 2 -31.10 -24.46 92.05
N ARG A 3 -31.42 -25.28 91.03
CA ARG A 3 -31.98 -26.62 91.22
C ARG A 3 -31.48 -27.57 90.13
N THR A 4 -31.21 -28.79 90.57
CA THR A 4 -30.46 -29.90 89.99
C THR A 4 -31.36 -31.06 89.58
N ASN A 5 -30.84 -31.87 88.64
CA ASN A 5 -31.06 -33.31 88.39
C ASN A 5 -32.41 -33.75 87.80
N GLU A 6 -32.37 -34.54 86.73
CA GLU A 6 -32.33 -36.01 86.84
C GLU A 6 -31.94 -36.70 85.51
N GLU A 7 -31.08 -37.71 85.64
CA GLU A 7 -30.65 -38.67 84.63
C GLU A 7 -31.74 -39.71 84.35
N SER A 8 -31.82 -40.20 83.11
CA SER A 8 -32.28 -41.56 82.85
C SER A 8 -31.61 -42.14 81.61
N SER A 9 -30.70 -43.06 81.89
CA SER A 9 -30.09 -44.02 80.97
C SER A 9 -31.08 -45.12 80.59
N THR A 10 -30.97 -45.65 79.37
CA THR A 10 -31.16 -47.08 79.05
C THR A 10 -30.59 -47.40 77.66
N PRO A 11 -30.25 -48.68 77.38
CA PRO A 11 -29.04 -49.03 76.63
C PRO A 11 -29.26 -49.69 75.25
N ILE A 12 -28.20 -49.61 74.43
CA ILE A 12 -27.63 -50.57 73.45
C ILE A 12 -28.55 -51.67 72.89
N GLN A 13 -28.72 -51.70 71.56
CA GLN A 13 -28.53 -52.94 70.77
C GLN A 13 -28.39 -52.70 69.26
N ASP A 14 -27.20 -53.04 68.73
CA ASP A 14 -26.94 -53.30 67.30
C ASP A 14 -27.51 -54.66 66.89
N PRO A 15 -27.93 -54.80 65.61
CA PRO A 15 -27.45 -55.95 64.83
C PRO A 15 -27.04 -55.59 63.38
N ALA A 16 -25.83 -56.03 63.05
CA ALA A 16 -25.24 -56.57 61.80
C ALA A 16 -25.81 -56.29 60.37
N PRO A 17 -24.99 -56.41 59.30
CA PRO A 17 -25.19 -55.74 58.01
C PRO A 17 -25.66 -56.61 56.81
N ALA A 18 -26.10 -55.90 55.76
CA ALA A 18 -26.17 -56.23 54.30
C ALA A 18 -27.29 -57.21 53.83
N PRO A 19 -27.92 -57.03 52.64
CA PRO A 19 -27.25 -56.77 51.36
C PRO A 19 -27.88 -55.73 50.39
N SER A 20 -27.00 -55.12 49.59
CA SER A 20 -27.11 -54.77 48.16
C SER A 20 -28.52 -54.64 47.56
N SER A 21 -28.90 -53.42 47.18
CA SER A 21 -29.88 -53.12 46.13
C SER A 21 -29.61 -51.74 45.51
N ASN A 22 -28.80 -51.70 44.45
CA ASN A 22 -28.90 -50.67 43.40
C ASN A 22 -30.08 -51.03 42.46
N PRO A 23 -30.63 -50.16 41.58
CA PRO A 23 -30.78 -48.69 41.55
C PRO A 23 -32.30 -48.33 41.26
N PRO A 24 -32.78 -47.19 40.68
CA PRO A 24 -32.24 -46.40 39.57
C PRO A 24 -31.88 -44.96 39.95
N ALA A 25 -30.92 -44.43 39.20
CA ALA A 25 -30.53 -43.03 39.21
C ALA A 25 -31.73 -42.12 38.91
N VAL A 26 -32.23 -41.43 39.94
CA VAL A 26 -32.96 -40.19 39.75
C VAL A 26 -31.91 -39.15 39.37
N ASN A 27 -31.87 -38.81 38.09
CA ASN A 27 -31.19 -37.64 37.56
C ASN A 27 -31.73 -36.38 38.26
N ARG A 28 -31.19 -36.09 39.44
CA ARG A 28 -31.09 -34.71 39.90
C ARG A 28 -30.11 -34.04 38.95
N SER A 29 -30.67 -33.39 37.94
CA SER A 29 -30.02 -32.28 37.27
C SER A 29 -29.69 -31.27 38.37
N VAL A 30 -28.50 -31.43 38.94
CA VAL A 30 -27.84 -30.38 39.67
C VAL A 30 -27.65 -29.30 38.62
N VAL A 31 -28.50 -28.27 38.70
CA VAL A 31 -28.23 -27.00 38.04
C VAL A 31 -26.97 -26.48 38.72
N SER A 32 -25.84 -26.94 38.18
CA SER A 32 -24.52 -26.38 38.40
C SER A 32 -24.68 -24.92 38.02
N TYR A 33 -24.62 -24.03 39.03
CA TYR A 33 -24.39 -22.62 38.78
C TYR A 33 -23.13 -22.57 37.95
N GLY A 34 -23.33 -22.28 36.67
CA GLY A 34 -22.29 -22.13 35.68
C GLY A 34 -21.23 -21.26 36.30
N SER A 35 -20.12 -21.93 36.59
CA SER A 35 -18.84 -21.38 36.98
C SER A 35 -18.67 -20.02 36.31
N ALA A 36 -18.50 -18.99 37.13
CA ALA A 36 -17.95 -17.72 36.68
C ALA A 36 -16.68 -18.08 35.92
N ARG A 37 -16.77 -18.07 34.58
CA ARG A 37 -15.59 -18.09 33.74
C ARG A 37 -14.82 -16.86 34.15
N SER A 38 -13.80 -17.07 34.98
CA SER A 38 -12.62 -16.21 35.01
C SER A 38 -12.33 -15.88 33.56
N VAL A 39 -12.56 -14.62 33.22
CA VAL A 39 -12.11 -14.05 31.97
C VAL A 39 -10.60 -14.17 32.08
N SER A 40 -10.09 -15.22 31.45
CA SER A 40 -8.67 -15.49 31.34
C SER A 40 -8.07 -14.23 30.71
N SER A 41 -7.24 -13.56 31.50
CA SER A 41 -6.44 -12.41 31.12
C SER A 41 -5.25 -12.90 30.29
N GLU A 42 -5.57 -13.57 29.18
CA GLU A 42 -4.63 -14.32 28.38
C GLU A 42 -4.74 -13.79 26.94
N ASN A 43 -3.62 -13.25 26.48
CA ASN A 43 -3.38 -12.68 25.15
C ASN A 43 -4.08 -11.36 24.84
N ARG A 44 -3.81 -10.32 25.64
CA ARG A 44 -3.51 -9.00 25.04
C ARG A 44 -2.09 -9.06 24.48
N SER A 45 -1.93 -9.78 23.37
CA SER A 45 -0.83 -9.52 22.45
C SER A 45 -1.19 -8.22 21.73
N ILE A 46 -0.94 -7.10 22.41
CA ILE A 46 -0.73 -5.83 21.71
C ILE A 46 0.50 -6.11 20.86
N PRO A 47 0.44 -6.04 19.51
CA PRO A 47 1.66 -6.03 18.74
C PRO A 47 2.50 -4.86 19.27
N ALA A 48 3.67 -5.19 19.81
CA ALA A 48 4.66 -4.20 20.19
C ALA A 48 5.11 -3.49 18.91
N SER A 49 4.39 -2.46 18.47
CA SER A 49 4.84 -1.62 17.36
C SER A 49 4.38 -0.15 17.41
N PHE A 50 3.65 0.29 18.44
CA PHE A 50 3.14 1.67 18.49
C PHE A 50 3.50 2.50 19.72
N GLN A 51 4.14 1.92 20.76
CA GLN A 51 4.50 2.66 21.99
C GLN A 51 5.98 3.06 22.09
N ASP A 52 6.82 2.70 21.13
CA ASP A 52 8.26 3.06 21.15
C ASP A 52 8.57 4.44 20.53
N PHE A 53 7.57 5.23 20.17
CA PHE A 53 7.76 6.55 19.54
C PHE A 53 8.22 7.67 20.48
N ALA A 54 8.36 7.41 21.79
CA ALA A 54 8.56 8.47 22.79
C ALA A 54 9.85 8.34 23.65
N ARG A 55 10.91 7.70 23.15
CA ARG A 55 12.18 7.64 23.90
C ARG A 55 13.41 8.10 23.12
N ASN A 56 14.04 9.11 23.71
CA ASN A 56 15.47 9.43 23.71
C ASN A 56 16.05 10.13 22.47
N THR A 57 15.75 11.41 22.34
CA THR A 57 16.76 12.40 21.91
C THR A 57 17.54 12.85 23.15
N ASP A 58 18.47 12.02 23.61
CA ASP A 58 19.53 12.45 24.51
C ASP A 58 20.83 12.50 23.70
N ASP A 59 21.34 13.73 23.58
CA ASP A 59 22.67 14.19 23.23
C ASP A 59 23.76 13.12 23.02
N ALA A 60 24.05 12.83 21.75
CA ALA A 60 25.34 12.33 21.32
C ALA A 60 25.78 13.11 20.09
N GLU A 61 26.68 14.09 20.29
CA GLU A 61 27.52 14.64 19.23
C GLU A 61 28.47 13.55 18.73
N ASP A 62 27.94 12.60 17.95
CA ASP A 62 28.73 11.57 17.29
C ASP A 62 28.64 11.78 15.78
N ARG A 63 29.82 12.05 15.22
CA ARG A 63 30.21 11.97 13.80
C ARG A 63 29.06 11.53 12.89
N GLN A 64 28.58 12.44 12.04
CA GLN A 64 27.72 12.13 10.89
C GLN A 64 28.49 11.18 9.94
N SER A 65 28.60 9.93 10.34
CA SER A 65 28.95 8.83 9.48
C SER A 65 27.83 8.73 8.45
N VAL A 66 28.23 8.68 7.18
CA VAL A 66 27.28 8.46 6.09
C VAL A 66 26.56 7.15 6.42
N PRO A 67 25.21 7.16 6.50
CA PRO A 67 24.46 5.97 6.87
C PRO A 67 24.86 4.81 5.97
N THR A 68 25.06 3.63 6.56
CA THR A 68 25.45 2.45 5.80
C THR A 68 24.30 1.96 4.92
N THR A 69 24.61 1.25 3.84
CA THR A 69 23.57 0.66 2.95
C THR A 69 22.58 -0.22 3.71
N ASP A 70 23.04 -0.91 4.76
CA ASP A 70 22.20 -1.74 5.62
C ASP A 70 21.22 -0.91 6.48
N GLU A 71 21.63 0.28 6.93
CA GLU A 71 20.75 1.20 7.65
C GLU A 71 19.61 1.71 6.76
N TYR A 72 19.91 2.09 5.51
CA TYR A 72 18.88 2.49 4.54
C TYR A 72 17.91 1.34 4.25
N ARG A 73 18.41 0.12 4.16
CA ARG A 73 17.59 -1.07 3.95
C ARG A 73 16.64 -1.32 5.12
N ALA A 74 17.14 -1.24 6.35
CA ALA A 74 16.33 -1.41 7.56
C ALA A 74 15.25 -0.31 7.67
N ALA A 75 15.62 0.95 7.41
CA ALA A 75 14.68 2.06 7.39
C ALA A 75 13.60 1.84 6.32
N PHE A 76 13.97 1.43 5.10
CA PHE A 76 13.03 1.15 4.02
C PHE A 76 12.03 0.04 4.36
N GLN A 77 12.50 -1.05 4.98
CA GLN A 77 11.65 -2.13 5.48
C GLN A 77 10.68 -1.64 6.56
N GLN A 78 11.13 -0.78 7.46
CA GLN A 78 10.29 -0.20 8.49
C GLN A 78 9.15 0.62 7.88
N VAL A 79 9.43 1.49 6.90
CA VAL A 79 8.39 2.26 6.18
C VAL A 79 7.40 1.34 5.49
N MET A 80 7.90 0.30 4.83
CA MET A 80 7.05 -0.70 4.16
C MET A 80 6.09 -1.38 5.16
N HIS A 81 6.58 -1.87 6.29
CA HIS A 81 5.75 -2.51 7.31
C HIS A 81 4.73 -1.54 7.93
N GLN A 82 5.12 -0.29 8.15
CA GLN A 82 4.20 0.74 8.64
C GLN A 82 3.06 1.01 7.64
N TYR A 83 3.36 1.03 6.34
CA TYR A 83 2.34 1.13 5.31
C TYR A 83 1.42 -0.09 5.28
N GLU A 84 1.97 -1.31 5.43
CA GLU A 84 1.18 -2.55 5.49
C GLU A 84 0.24 -2.57 6.70
N ASP A 85 0.70 -2.13 7.87
CA ASP A 85 -0.11 -2.02 9.08
C ASP A 85 -1.26 -1.00 8.90
N LEU A 86 -0.94 0.15 8.31
CA LEU A 86 -1.94 1.16 7.97
C LEU A 86 -2.98 0.61 7.00
N LEU A 87 -2.55 -0.09 5.94
CA LEU A 87 -3.44 -0.68 4.95
C LEU A 87 -4.31 -1.79 5.58
N SER A 88 -3.72 -2.63 6.43
CA SER A 88 -4.43 -3.68 7.17
C SER A 88 -5.55 -3.09 8.04
N TYR A 89 -5.27 -1.97 8.71
CA TYR A 89 -6.27 -1.23 9.46
C TYR A 89 -7.40 -0.72 8.57
N VAL A 90 -7.07 0.03 7.51
CA VAL A 90 -8.06 0.68 6.63
C VAL A 90 -8.94 -0.34 5.90
N VAL A 91 -8.34 -1.41 5.37
CA VAL A 91 -9.05 -2.39 4.53
C VAL A 91 -9.93 -3.32 5.36
N SER A 92 -9.45 -3.82 6.50
CA SER A 92 -10.19 -4.84 7.26
C SER A 92 -10.27 -4.58 8.76
N GLY A 93 -9.24 -3.97 9.36
CA GLY A 93 -9.16 -3.77 10.80
C GLY A 93 -10.27 -2.87 11.33
N ARG A 94 -10.54 -1.75 10.67
CA ARG A 94 -11.58 -0.79 11.05
C ARG A 94 -12.97 -1.43 11.06
N ALA A 95 -13.34 -2.11 9.97
CA ALA A 95 -14.64 -2.77 9.86
C ALA A 95 -14.83 -3.85 10.94
N LYS A 96 -13.79 -4.64 11.24
CA LYS A 96 -13.81 -5.65 12.31
C LYS A 96 -14.02 -5.01 13.69
N ARG A 97 -13.31 -3.92 13.99
CA ARG A 97 -13.45 -3.18 15.27
C ARG A 97 -14.85 -2.57 15.41
N MET A 98 -15.38 -1.97 14.36
CA MET A 98 -16.74 -1.43 14.33
C MET A 98 -17.81 -2.51 14.52
N ALA A 99 -17.65 -3.66 13.88
CA ALA A 99 -18.54 -4.80 14.05
C ALA A 99 -18.50 -5.32 15.50
N GLU A 100 -17.32 -5.37 16.12
CA GLU A 100 -17.18 -5.75 17.52
C GLU A 100 -17.90 -4.78 18.46
N VAL A 101 -17.70 -3.47 18.27
CA VAL A 101 -18.40 -2.43 19.03
C VAL A 101 -19.91 -2.56 18.88
N SER A 102 -20.40 -2.77 17.66
CA SER A 102 -21.83 -2.93 17.37
C SER A 102 -22.41 -4.16 18.07
N ARG A 103 -21.70 -5.30 18.00
CA ARG A 103 -22.08 -6.54 18.69
C ARG A 103 -22.14 -6.37 20.21
N GLN A 104 -21.19 -5.64 20.79
CA GLN A 104 -21.16 -5.36 22.23
C GLN A 104 -22.34 -4.47 22.63
N LEU A 105 -22.62 -3.42 21.84
CA LEU A 105 -23.75 -2.52 22.07
C LEU A 105 -25.10 -3.27 22.02
N GLU A 106 -25.31 -4.10 21.01
CA GLU A 106 -26.50 -4.95 20.88
C GLU A 106 -26.67 -5.85 22.10
N ARG A 107 -25.59 -6.54 22.51
CA ARG A 107 -25.61 -7.41 23.70
C ARG A 107 -25.96 -6.63 24.97
N THR A 108 -25.35 -5.47 25.19
CA THR A 108 -25.61 -4.64 26.36
C THR A 108 -27.05 -4.11 26.35
N ASN A 109 -27.60 -3.76 25.18
CA ASN A 109 -28.99 -3.34 25.04
C ASN A 109 -29.98 -4.47 25.34
N LEU A 110 -29.70 -5.70 24.89
CA LEU A 110 -30.54 -6.85 25.22
C LEU A 110 -30.59 -7.12 26.73
N VAL A 111 -29.44 -7.02 27.42
CA VAL A 111 -29.38 -7.16 28.88
C VAL A 111 -30.11 -6.01 29.56
N PHE A 112 -29.97 -4.78 29.07
CA PHE A 112 -30.68 -3.62 29.60
C PHE A 112 -32.21 -3.79 29.51
N MET A 113 -32.73 -4.27 28.38
CA MET A 113 -34.16 -4.53 28.22
C MET A 113 -34.68 -5.64 29.14
N SER A 114 -33.83 -6.58 29.55
CA SER A 114 -34.23 -7.66 30.46
C SER A 114 -34.10 -7.30 31.95
N VAL A 115 -33.56 -6.12 32.30
CA VAL A 115 -33.37 -5.68 33.71
C VAL A 115 -34.68 -5.74 34.52
N GLU A 116 -35.81 -5.44 33.90
CA GLU A 116 -37.12 -5.46 34.56
C GLU A 116 -37.52 -6.85 35.05
N LEU A 117 -37.01 -7.91 34.43
CA LEU A 117 -37.28 -9.30 34.81
C LEU A 117 -36.51 -9.73 36.07
N TYR A 118 -35.51 -8.95 36.51
CA TYR A 118 -34.73 -9.25 37.70
C TYR A 118 -35.40 -8.71 38.98
N PRO A 119 -35.21 -9.39 40.13
CA PRO A 119 -35.69 -8.90 41.43
C PRO A 119 -35.19 -7.49 41.73
N PRO A 120 -36.02 -6.60 42.32
CA PRO A 120 -35.64 -5.21 42.60
C PRO A 120 -34.33 -5.05 43.37
N ALA A 121 -34.02 -5.97 44.28
CA ALA A 121 -32.78 -5.96 45.05
C ALA A 121 -31.50 -6.11 44.19
N ASN A 122 -31.60 -6.79 43.04
CA ASN A 122 -30.45 -7.07 42.17
C ASN A 122 -30.32 -6.07 41.01
N ARG A 123 -31.37 -5.30 40.72
CA ARG A 123 -31.38 -4.34 39.60
C ARG A 123 -30.23 -3.31 39.70
N PRO A 124 -29.92 -2.71 40.87
CA PRO A 124 -28.82 -1.74 40.96
C PRO A 124 -27.48 -2.33 40.53
N THR A 125 -27.17 -3.57 40.94
CA THR A 125 -25.93 -4.26 40.58
C THR A 125 -25.85 -4.55 39.08
N ILE A 126 -26.96 -4.95 38.46
CA ILE A 126 -26.99 -5.21 37.01
C ILE A 126 -26.87 -3.90 36.23
N LEU A 127 -27.51 -2.83 36.70
CA LEU A 127 -27.40 -1.51 36.09
C LEU A 127 -25.97 -0.96 36.17
N SER A 128 -25.25 -1.16 37.28
CA SER A 128 -23.84 -0.75 37.35
C SER A 128 -22.98 -1.52 36.34
N LEU A 129 -23.18 -2.83 36.20
CA LEU A 129 -22.45 -3.64 35.22
C LEU A 129 -22.74 -3.22 33.78
N ILE A 130 -23.99 -2.85 33.48
CA ILE A 130 -24.37 -2.31 32.16
C ILE A 130 -23.65 -0.99 31.91
N GLU A 131 -23.55 -0.13 32.92
CA GLU A 131 -22.87 1.16 32.81
C GLU A 131 -21.36 0.96 32.56
N ASP A 132 -20.72 0.04 33.27
CA ASP A 132 -19.32 -0.33 33.03
C ASP A 132 -19.11 -0.82 31.59
N GLN A 133 -20.01 -1.66 31.07
CA GLN A 133 -19.95 -2.11 29.68
C GLN A 133 -20.15 -0.98 28.67
N ARG A 134 -21.06 -0.03 28.94
CA ARG A 134 -21.24 1.15 28.09
C ARG A 134 -20.00 2.03 28.05
N ASN A 135 -19.33 2.19 29.18
CA ASN A 135 -18.05 2.92 29.26
C ASN A 135 -16.95 2.23 28.45
N ASP A 136 -16.84 0.91 28.51
CA ASP A 136 -15.90 0.14 27.69
C ASP A 136 -16.19 0.28 26.19
N ILE A 137 -17.46 0.23 25.79
CA ILE A 137 -17.89 0.44 24.40
C ILE A 137 -17.52 1.86 23.94
N SER A 138 -17.78 2.88 24.77
CA SER A 138 -17.42 4.28 24.50
C SER A 138 -15.90 4.45 24.33
N LEU A 139 -15.10 3.78 25.16
CA LEU A 139 -13.64 3.80 25.04
C LEU A 139 -13.17 3.20 23.72
N LYS A 140 -13.73 2.07 23.28
CA LYS A 140 -13.41 1.46 21.98
C LYS A 140 -13.84 2.33 20.80
N GLN A 141 -14.97 3.01 20.91
CA GLN A 141 -15.41 3.97 19.88
C GLN A 141 -14.41 5.12 19.74
N LYS A 142 -13.95 5.67 20.87
CA LYS A 142 -12.90 6.70 20.88
C LYS A 142 -11.58 6.19 20.32
N GLU A 143 -11.19 4.95 20.64
CA GLU A 143 -9.99 4.32 20.08
C GLU A 143 -10.07 4.24 18.54
N ILE A 144 -11.19 3.78 17.98
CA ILE A 144 -11.41 3.75 16.53
C ILE A 144 -11.34 5.16 15.94
N GLN A 145 -11.95 6.14 16.60
CA GLN A 145 -11.92 7.53 16.15
C GLN A 145 -10.48 8.08 16.10
N VAL A 146 -9.68 7.87 17.15
CA VAL A 146 -8.27 8.30 17.18
C VAL A 146 -7.48 7.63 16.07
N LEU A 147 -7.70 6.34 15.83
CA LEU A 147 -7.05 5.63 14.73
C LEU A 147 -7.46 6.20 13.37
N ASP A 148 -8.75 6.50 13.16
CA ASP A 148 -9.27 7.11 11.93
C ASP A 148 -8.65 8.50 11.69
N GLU A 149 -8.54 9.32 12.73
CA GLU A 149 -7.90 10.64 12.68
C GLU A 149 -6.40 10.57 12.34
N ASN A 150 -5.72 9.52 12.80
CA ASN A 150 -4.30 9.32 12.55
C ASN A 150 -3.97 8.77 11.15
N VAL A 151 -4.92 8.17 10.43
CA VAL A 151 -4.65 7.55 9.11
C VAL A 151 -3.97 8.52 8.15
N GLU A 152 -4.47 9.74 8.04
CA GLU A 152 -3.94 10.74 7.11
C GLU A 152 -2.59 11.30 7.56
N GLY A 153 -2.40 11.44 8.87
CA GLY A 153 -1.12 11.83 9.46
C GLY A 153 -0.02 10.81 9.16
N GLU A 154 -0.34 9.52 9.30
CA GLU A 154 0.60 8.44 8.97
C GLU A 154 0.89 8.37 7.47
N ARG A 155 -0.11 8.56 6.60
CA ARG A 155 0.12 8.66 5.14
C ARG A 155 1.10 9.78 4.79
N SER A 156 0.89 10.95 5.37
CA SER A 156 1.75 12.13 5.17
C SER A 156 3.17 11.90 5.70
N ARG A 157 3.31 11.22 6.84
CA ARG A 157 4.61 10.85 7.43
C ARG A 157 5.36 9.87 6.52
N LEU A 158 4.72 8.78 6.10
CA LEU A 158 5.31 7.79 5.20
C LEU A 158 5.71 8.40 3.85
N GLN A 159 4.86 9.26 3.28
CA GLN A 159 5.19 10.02 2.08
C GLN A 159 6.46 10.86 2.29
N SER A 160 6.54 11.59 3.41
CA SER A 160 7.68 12.45 3.72
C SER A 160 8.97 11.65 3.91
N GLU A 161 8.91 10.49 4.55
CA GLU A 161 10.06 9.60 4.74
C GLU A 161 10.58 9.05 3.40
N LEU A 162 9.68 8.65 2.48
CA LEU A 162 10.07 8.20 1.15
C LEU A 162 10.62 9.35 0.28
N VAL A 163 10.03 10.54 0.36
CA VAL A 163 10.57 11.72 -0.33
C VAL A 163 11.93 12.11 0.23
N LEU A 164 12.13 12.00 1.54
CA LEU A 164 13.44 12.22 2.16
C LEU A 164 14.45 11.19 1.65
N ALA A 165 14.10 9.91 1.58
CA ALA A 165 14.96 8.86 1.06
C ALA A 165 15.39 9.13 -0.40
N LEU A 166 14.50 9.68 -1.23
CA LEU A 166 14.83 10.07 -2.61
C LEU A 166 15.91 11.17 -2.68
N ASN A 167 15.97 12.04 -1.67
CA ASN A 167 16.92 13.15 -1.60
C ASN A 167 18.23 12.80 -0.88
N THR A 168 18.22 11.81 0.00
CA THR A 168 19.37 11.46 0.85
C THR A 168 20.09 10.20 0.41
N VAL A 169 19.38 9.21 -0.14
CA VAL A 169 19.95 7.94 -0.59
C VAL A 169 20.43 8.10 -2.03
N PRO A 170 21.64 7.60 -2.37
CA PRO A 170 22.07 7.55 -3.76
C PRO A 170 21.02 6.85 -4.65
N ALA A 171 20.67 7.49 -5.75
CA ALA A 171 19.68 6.97 -6.70
C ALA A 171 19.89 5.50 -7.15
N PRO A 172 21.11 4.98 -7.39
CA PRO A 172 21.28 3.56 -7.72
C PRO A 172 20.93 2.63 -6.55
N ASP A 173 21.28 3.01 -5.32
CA ASP A 173 21.04 2.20 -4.13
C ASP A 173 19.55 2.16 -3.81
N LEU A 174 18.86 3.31 -3.87
CA LEU A 174 17.42 3.37 -3.70
C LEU A 174 16.68 2.55 -4.77
N ASN A 175 17.10 2.65 -6.03
CA ASN A 175 16.52 1.84 -7.10
C ASN A 175 16.74 0.34 -6.87
N GLN A 176 17.92 -0.06 -6.37
CA GLN A 176 18.17 -1.44 -5.99
C GLN A 176 17.25 -1.90 -4.87
N LEU A 177 17.03 -1.09 -3.83
CA LEU A 177 16.08 -1.41 -2.74
C LEU A 177 14.66 -1.57 -3.27
N VAL A 178 14.19 -0.64 -4.12
CA VAL A 178 12.84 -0.71 -4.70
C VAL A 178 12.64 -1.98 -5.53
N LEU A 179 13.65 -2.36 -6.33
CA LEU A 179 13.61 -3.59 -7.12
C LEU A 179 13.73 -4.86 -6.26
N GLU A 180 14.55 -4.83 -5.21
CA GLU A 180 14.75 -5.94 -4.30
C GLU A 180 13.46 -6.28 -3.53
N PHE A 181 12.81 -5.26 -2.96
CA PHE A 181 11.58 -5.46 -2.19
C PHE A 181 10.32 -5.50 -3.07
N GLY A 182 10.41 -5.08 -4.34
CA GLY A 182 9.25 -4.93 -5.21
C GLY A 182 8.25 -3.89 -4.69
N TRP A 183 8.74 -2.93 -3.91
CA TRP A 183 7.95 -1.93 -3.19
C TRP A 183 8.69 -0.58 -3.23
N PRO A 184 8.01 0.58 -3.33
CA PRO A 184 6.56 0.74 -3.47
C PRO A 184 6.07 0.31 -4.85
N MET A 185 4.89 -0.32 -4.89
CA MET A 185 4.18 -0.63 -6.14
C MET A 185 3.50 0.63 -6.69
N VAL A 186 3.08 0.61 -7.96
CA VAL A 186 2.38 1.75 -8.61
C VAL A 186 1.17 2.22 -7.80
N ASP A 187 0.40 1.29 -7.22
CA ASP A 187 -0.77 1.60 -6.41
C ASP A 187 -0.39 2.34 -5.11
N VAL A 188 0.72 1.94 -4.48
CA VAL A 188 1.28 2.60 -3.28
C VAL A 188 1.79 4.00 -3.63
N CYS A 189 2.45 4.14 -4.78
CA CYS A 189 2.88 5.44 -5.28
C CYS A 189 1.69 6.39 -5.50
N GLN A 190 0.57 5.88 -6.01
CA GLN A 190 -0.65 6.67 -6.18
C GLN A 190 -1.29 6.99 -4.84
N ASP A 191 -1.37 6.01 -3.93
CA ASP A 191 -2.01 6.13 -2.62
C ASP A 191 -1.31 7.13 -1.70
N LEU A 192 0.02 7.16 -1.73
CA LEU A 192 0.86 8.09 -0.97
C LEU A 192 1.24 9.36 -1.75
N ASN A 193 0.74 9.50 -2.99
CA ASN A 193 1.09 10.61 -3.89
C ASN A 193 2.62 10.84 -3.98
N LEU A 194 3.36 9.77 -4.26
CA LEU A 194 4.82 9.80 -4.36
C LEU A 194 5.29 10.47 -5.66
N PRO A 195 6.52 11.04 -5.68
CA PRO A 195 7.15 11.56 -6.89
C PRO A 195 7.20 10.54 -8.04
N TYR A 196 7.24 11.06 -9.27
CA TYR A 196 7.20 10.23 -10.49
C TYR A 196 8.40 9.27 -10.60
N GLU A 197 9.52 9.62 -9.99
CA GLU A 197 10.73 8.82 -9.89
C GLU A 197 10.44 7.44 -9.28
N TYR A 198 9.65 7.38 -8.20
CA TYR A 198 9.23 6.11 -7.61
C TYR A 198 8.37 5.28 -8.56
N VAL A 199 7.53 5.92 -9.37
CA VAL A 199 6.73 5.23 -10.41
C VAL A 199 7.64 4.64 -11.48
N LEU A 200 8.72 5.32 -11.85
CA LEU A 200 9.72 4.80 -12.78
C LEU A 200 10.50 3.63 -12.18
N MET A 201 10.87 3.70 -10.90
CA MET A 201 11.60 2.63 -10.19
C MET A 201 10.72 1.39 -10.05
N ALA A 202 9.46 1.56 -9.64
CA ALA A 202 8.48 0.49 -9.54
C ALA A 202 8.23 -0.24 -10.88
N ARG A 203 8.40 0.46 -12.00
CA ARG A 203 8.29 -0.11 -13.35
C ARG A 203 9.59 -0.71 -13.87
N GLY A 204 10.71 -0.52 -13.18
CA GLY A 204 12.04 -0.91 -13.65
C GLY A 204 12.54 -0.09 -14.85
N THR A 205 11.94 1.07 -15.11
CA THR A 205 12.32 1.97 -16.21
C THR A 205 13.13 3.17 -15.74
N TYR A 206 13.46 3.22 -14.44
CA TYR A 206 14.25 4.30 -13.86
C TYR A 206 15.71 4.19 -14.29
N ASN A 207 16.18 5.23 -14.97
CA ASN A 207 17.58 5.40 -15.32
C ASN A 207 18.11 6.56 -14.47
N PRO A 208 18.85 6.31 -13.38
CA PRO A 208 19.44 7.39 -12.62
C PRO A 208 20.41 8.13 -13.54
N THR A 209 20.21 9.43 -13.71
CA THR A 209 21.22 10.29 -14.34
C THR A 209 22.50 10.14 -13.55
N ARG A 210 23.50 9.46 -14.13
CA ARG A 210 24.85 9.42 -13.59
C ARG A 210 25.37 10.84 -13.63
N ILE A 211 25.24 11.56 -12.52
CA ILE A 211 26.05 12.75 -12.30
C ILE A 211 27.46 12.19 -12.11
N ALA A 212 28.25 12.22 -13.19
CA ALA A 212 29.66 11.93 -13.13
C ALA A 212 30.28 12.96 -12.18
N THR A 213 30.47 12.58 -10.92
CA THR A 213 31.43 13.27 -10.07
C THR A 213 32.78 13.09 -10.75
N SER A 214 33.30 14.21 -11.26
CA SER A 214 34.59 14.39 -11.89
C SER A 214 35.74 13.91 -10.99
N ASP A 215 35.92 12.60 -10.88
CA ASP A 215 37.14 12.01 -10.35
C ASP A 215 37.42 10.68 -11.06
N ASN A 216 38.37 10.75 -11.99
CA ASN A 216 39.15 9.65 -12.54
C ASN A 216 38.42 8.62 -13.42
N ASN A 217 38.08 9.01 -14.67
CA ASN A 217 38.35 8.24 -15.91
C ASN A 217 37.70 8.80 -17.21
N GLU A 218 37.18 10.04 -17.20
CA GLU A 218 36.58 10.68 -18.39
C GLU A 218 37.59 11.32 -19.34
N LYS A 219 38.59 10.57 -19.82
CA LYS A 219 39.37 11.02 -20.98
C LYS A 219 39.19 10.19 -22.25
N ILE A 220 38.45 9.09 -22.17
CA ILE A 220 38.32 8.19 -23.33
C ILE A 220 36.89 8.21 -23.93
N ILE A 221 35.84 8.44 -23.13
CA ILE A 221 34.44 8.34 -23.60
C ILE A 221 33.88 9.69 -24.12
N VAL A 222 34.28 10.82 -23.51
CA VAL A 222 33.81 12.16 -23.92
C VAL A 222 34.33 12.58 -25.30
N GLN A 223 35.46 12.02 -25.75
CA GLN A 223 36.03 12.38 -27.04
C GLN A 223 35.28 11.72 -28.21
N GLU A 224 34.84 10.46 -28.04
CA GLU A 224 34.07 9.75 -29.07
C GLU A 224 32.67 10.33 -29.26
N GLU A 225 32.01 10.76 -28.18
CA GLU A 225 30.69 11.42 -28.27
C GLU A 225 30.78 12.84 -28.85
N ASN A 226 31.83 13.60 -28.52
CA ASN A 226 32.06 14.91 -29.14
C ASN A 226 32.38 14.80 -30.63
N ASP A 227 33.18 13.82 -31.06
CA ASP A 227 33.45 13.59 -32.48
C ASP A 227 32.17 13.23 -33.25
N LYS A 228 31.29 12.45 -32.62
CA LYS A 228 30.00 12.07 -33.19
C LYS A 228 29.02 13.25 -33.27
N ILE A 229 28.99 14.11 -32.26
CA ILE A 229 28.21 15.36 -32.28
C ILE A 229 28.74 16.29 -33.38
N THR A 230 30.06 16.42 -33.51
CA THR A 230 30.68 17.27 -34.54
C THR A 230 30.38 16.75 -35.95
N GLN A 231 30.43 15.44 -36.16
CA GLN A 231 30.05 14.80 -37.43
C GLN A 231 28.56 15.00 -37.75
N LEU A 232 27.68 14.90 -36.75
CA LEU A 232 26.25 15.12 -36.93
C LEU A 232 25.95 16.59 -37.28
N LEU A 233 26.60 17.54 -36.62
CA LEU A 233 26.46 18.97 -36.93
C LEU A 233 26.96 19.29 -38.35
N GLN A 234 28.09 18.71 -38.76
CA GLN A 234 28.61 18.90 -40.11
C GLN A 234 27.68 18.30 -41.18
N ARG A 235 27.07 17.14 -40.89
CA ARG A 235 26.07 16.52 -41.77
C ARG A 235 24.78 17.34 -41.84
N ILE A 236 24.32 17.91 -40.73
CA ILE A 236 23.15 18.80 -40.70
C ILE A 236 23.44 20.04 -41.56
N SER A 237 24.60 20.67 -41.41
CA SER A 237 24.98 21.84 -42.22
C SER A 237 25.02 21.52 -43.72
N LEU A 238 25.56 20.36 -44.12
CA LEU A 238 25.54 19.94 -45.54
C LEU A 238 24.12 19.67 -46.06
N LEU A 239 23.24 19.13 -45.21
CA LEU A 239 21.84 18.91 -45.57
C LEU A 239 21.08 20.24 -45.69
N GLU A 240 21.33 21.20 -44.81
CA GLU A 240 20.76 22.55 -44.87
C GLU A 240 21.23 23.31 -46.13
N ASP A 241 22.51 23.21 -46.49
CA ASP A 241 23.04 23.80 -47.73
C ASP A 241 22.45 23.16 -48.98
N SER A 242 22.27 21.82 -48.98
CA SER A 242 21.63 21.11 -50.08
C SER A 242 20.16 21.50 -50.22
N LEU A 243 19.46 21.64 -49.09
CA LEU A 243 18.06 22.03 -49.05
C LEU A 243 17.88 23.47 -49.52
N ASN A 244 18.74 24.41 -49.07
CA ASN A 244 18.76 25.79 -49.54
C ASN A 244 19.09 25.92 -51.05
N ARG A 245 19.95 25.06 -51.58
CA ARG A 245 20.23 25.01 -53.03
C ARG A 245 19.04 24.47 -53.82
N GLN A 246 18.29 23.51 -53.27
CA GLN A 246 17.07 22.98 -53.90
C GLN A 246 15.89 23.96 -53.85
N THR A 247 15.72 24.70 -52.75
CA THR A 247 14.66 25.73 -52.64
C THR A 247 14.98 26.98 -53.47
N ASN A 248 16.25 27.39 -53.58
CA ASN A 248 16.64 28.56 -54.38
C ASN A 248 16.91 28.26 -55.87
N GLY A 249 17.08 26.99 -56.25
CA GLY A 249 17.29 26.55 -57.64
C GLY A 249 16.01 26.47 -58.49
N ASN A 250 14.82 26.50 -57.86
CA ASN A 250 13.53 26.40 -58.57
C ASN A 250 12.82 27.75 -58.77
N ALA A 251 13.47 28.89 -58.50
CA ALA A 251 12.84 30.21 -58.55
C ALA A 251 13.47 31.21 -59.55
N SER A 252 14.37 30.80 -60.46
CA SER A 252 14.91 31.73 -61.47
C SER A 252 15.40 31.05 -62.77
N SER A 253 14.55 31.03 -63.80
CA SER A 253 14.96 31.43 -65.17
C SER A 253 13.77 31.49 -66.13
N THR A 254 13.08 32.62 -66.12
CA THR A 254 12.35 33.10 -67.30
C THR A 254 12.99 34.44 -67.69
N GLN A 255 13.82 34.48 -68.74
CA GLN A 255 13.78 35.50 -69.80
C GLN A 255 14.88 35.36 -70.85
N ARG A 256 14.49 35.77 -72.06
CA ARG A 256 15.11 35.64 -73.38
C ARG A 256 16.19 36.70 -73.67
N LYS A 257 17.15 36.37 -74.57
CA LYS A 257 17.53 37.09 -75.82
C LYS A 257 18.86 36.49 -76.36
N SER A 258 18.83 35.81 -77.53
CA SER A 258 19.31 36.31 -78.86
C SER A 258 20.81 36.63 -78.88
N THR A 259 21.68 35.84 -79.53
CA THR A 259 21.96 35.87 -80.99
C THR A 259 22.52 34.53 -81.55
N LYS A 260 22.24 34.25 -82.84
CA LYS A 260 22.71 33.18 -83.74
C LYS A 260 24.05 33.56 -84.45
N PRO A 261 24.71 32.76 -85.34
CA PRO A 261 24.54 31.32 -85.73
C PRO A 261 25.87 30.50 -85.96
N ALA A 262 25.75 29.16 -86.07
CA ALA A 262 26.39 28.24 -87.05
C ALA A 262 25.91 26.79 -86.73
N ILE A 263 24.95 26.17 -87.42
CA ILE A 263 25.00 25.36 -88.67
C ILE A 263 26.12 24.31 -88.71
N ASP A 264 25.80 23.05 -88.36
CA ASP A 264 25.70 21.88 -89.27
C ASP A 264 24.99 20.72 -88.51
N LYS A 265 23.80 20.26 -88.96
CA LYS A 265 23.50 18.97 -89.65
C LYS A 265 24.19 17.75 -88.99
N SER A 266 23.48 16.73 -88.48
CA SER A 266 22.50 15.89 -89.19
C SER A 266 21.70 14.95 -88.26
N GLU A 267 20.41 14.74 -88.59
CA GLU A 267 19.60 13.49 -88.62
C GLU A 267 19.63 12.49 -87.42
N SER A 268 18.55 11.85 -86.93
CA SER A 268 17.15 11.68 -87.34
C SER A 268 16.40 10.76 -86.35
N GLY A 269 15.10 11.01 -86.13
CA GLY A 269 14.03 10.05 -85.70
C GLY A 269 14.08 9.52 -84.25
N ASP A 270 13.01 9.28 -83.49
CA ASP A 270 11.54 9.29 -83.63
C ASP A 270 10.98 9.37 -82.18
N ALA A 271 10.14 10.34 -81.83
CA ALA A 271 8.67 10.27 -81.74
C ALA A 271 8.05 9.30 -80.69
N LEU A 272 7.75 9.88 -79.50
CA LEU A 272 6.49 9.79 -78.72
C LEU A 272 6.17 8.47 -77.92
N PRO A 273 5.12 8.43 -77.06
CA PRO A 273 5.20 8.44 -75.59
C PRO A 273 4.36 7.27 -74.99
N ILE A 274 3.90 7.35 -73.72
CA ILE A 274 2.64 6.76 -73.15
C ILE A 274 2.83 6.12 -71.76
N GLU A 275 2.27 6.81 -70.78
CA GLU A 275 1.45 6.29 -69.66
C GLU A 275 1.20 4.77 -69.59
N ALA A 276 1.53 4.13 -68.47
CA ALA A 276 0.66 3.11 -67.87
C ALA A 276 1.15 2.62 -66.49
N LYS A 277 0.15 2.29 -65.64
CA LYS A 277 0.20 1.50 -64.37
C LYS A 277 0.50 2.33 -63.11
N ARG A 278 -0.48 3.01 -62.50
CA ARG A 278 -1.66 2.49 -61.78
C ARG A 278 -1.37 1.30 -60.85
N GLN A 279 -1.44 1.61 -59.55
CA GLN A 279 -2.20 0.92 -58.51
C GLN A 279 -1.97 -0.59 -58.36
N LEU A 280 -1.23 -0.98 -57.33
CA LEU A 280 -1.34 -2.32 -56.74
C LEU A 280 -1.37 -2.23 -55.20
N PHE A 281 -2.57 -2.54 -54.68
CA PHE A 281 -2.92 -3.13 -53.38
C PHE A 281 -2.87 -2.31 -52.10
N GLY A 282 -4.07 -1.84 -51.73
CA GLY A 282 -4.52 -1.80 -50.34
C GLY A 282 -5.14 -3.12 -49.87
N GLU A 283 -5.43 -3.12 -48.57
CA GLU A 283 -6.43 -3.90 -47.84
C GLU A 283 -6.24 -5.42 -47.67
N ARG A 284 -5.88 -5.79 -46.42
CA ARG A 284 -6.55 -6.90 -45.73
C ARG A 284 -7.00 -6.48 -44.34
N ARG A 285 -8.21 -6.94 -44.04
CA ARG A 285 -9.14 -6.51 -42.99
C ARG A 285 -8.85 -7.10 -41.61
N CYS A 286 -9.37 -6.37 -40.63
CA CYS A 286 -10.08 -6.79 -39.41
C CYS A 286 -10.02 -8.28 -39.01
N ALA A 287 -9.60 -8.52 -37.76
CA ALA A 287 -10.20 -9.55 -36.92
C ALA A 287 -10.29 -9.05 -35.47
N THR A 288 -11.53 -8.87 -35.05
CA THR A 288 -12.04 -8.55 -33.73
C THR A 288 -11.82 -9.75 -32.79
N MET A 289 -11.21 -9.53 -31.63
CA MET A 289 -11.36 -10.43 -30.47
C MET A 289 -11.59 -9.56 -29.24
N ALA A 290 -12.82 -9.63 -28.73
CA ALA A 290 -13.25 -9.02 -27.50
C ALA A 290 -12.54 -9.70 -26.32
N SER A 291 -11.78 -8.93 -25.54
CA SER A 291 -11.46 -9.28 -24.16
C SER A 291 -12.28 -8.40 -23.23
N THR A 292 -13.13 -9.06 -22.45
CA THR A 292 -13.90 -8.48 -21.36
C THR A 292 -12.92 -7.97 -20.30
N ILE A 293 -12.57 -6.69 -20.38
CA ILE A 293 -11.92 -5.98 -19.28
C ILE A 293 -13.01 -5.66 -18.27
N ARG A 294 -13.03 -6.42 -17.16
CA ARG A 294 -13.73 -6.03 -15.93
C ARG A 294 -13.25 -4.64 -15.53
N SER A 295 -14.14 -3.66 -15.58
CA SER A 295 -13.91 -2.35 -14.99
C SER A 295 -13.60 -2.52 -13.49
N PRO A 296 -12.55 -1.87 -12.96
CA PRO A 296 -12.43 -1.71 -11.52
C PRO A 296 -13.60 -0.86 -11.04
N MET A 297 -14.37 -1.40 -10.10
CA MET A 297 -15.36 -0.63 -9.35
C MET A 297 -14.67 0.59 -8.75
N ARG A 298 -14.99 1.77 -9.27
CA ARG A 298 -14.86 3.02 -8.51
C ARG A 298 -15.86 2.90 -7.36
N ILE A 299 -15.36 2.61 -6.17
CA ILE A 299 -16.10 2.85 -4.93
C ILE A 299 -16.11 4.38 -4.77
N PRO A 300 -17.28 5.05 -4.81
CA PRO A 300 -17.33 6.46 -4.49
C PRO A 300 -17.07 6.62 -2.99
N TRP A 301 -15.97 7.28 -2.64
CA TRP A 301 -15.76 7.83 -1.31
C TRP A 301 -16.81 8.92 -1.10
N ILE A 302 -17.84 8.61 -0.34
CA ILE A 302 -18.80 9.60 0.16
C ILE A 302 -18.24 10.06 1.50
N PHE A 303 -17.89 11.36 1.54
CA PHE A 303 -17.68 12.13 2.75
C PHE A 303 -18.99 12.29 3.53
#